data_AF-A0A439RFP5-F1
#
_entry.id   AF-A0A439RFP5-F1
#
_cell.length_a   1.000
_cell.length_b   1.000
_cell.length_c   1.000
_cell.angle_alpha   90.00
_cell.angle_beta   90.00
_cell.angle_gamma   90.00
#
_symmetry.space_group_name_H-M   'P 1'
#
loop_
_entity.id
_entity.type
_entity.pdbx_description
1 polymer ?
#
loop_
_entity_poly.entity_id
_entity_poly.type
_entity_poly.pdbx_seq_one_letter_code
_entity_poly.pdbx_strand_id
1 'polypeptide(L)' 'MITKDSGRQARRVWSMPTGEKLAAALVLNRPDWLAEMNYMLAEAIERVGPEWLSPIPEAARGAGIRRARGR' A
#
# COMPACT_ATOMS: atom_id res chain seq x y z
N MET A 1 -8.22 -5.87 15.88
CA MET A 1 -6.92 -6.49 16.22
C MET A 1 -5.85 -5.91 15.30
N ILE A 2 -5.08 -4.94 15.79
CA ILE A 2 -3.92 -4.41 15.06
C ILE A 2 -2.77 -5.34 15.44
N THR A 3 -2.41 -6.25 14.54
CA THR A 3 -1.39 -7.27 14.78
C THR A 3 -0.05 -6.59 15.06
N LYS A 4 0.71 -7.10 16.03
CA LYS A 4 2.05 -6.63 16.44
C LYS A 4 3.05 -6.44 15.27
N ASP A 5 2.74 -7.01 14.10
CA ASP A 5 3.46 -6.88 12.85
C ASP A 5 3.28 -5.52 12.15
N SER A 6 2.12 -4.87 12.30
CA SER A 6 1.80 -3.58 11.69
C SER A 6 2.76 -2.47 12.11
N GLY A 7 3.23 -2.49 13.37
CA GLY A 7 4.21 -1.53 13.86
C GLY A 7 5.62 -1.75 13.31
N ARG A 8 6.01 -2.99 13.03
CA ARG A 8 7.34 -3.30 12.48
C ARG A 8 7.44 -2.93 11.00
N GLN A 9 6.37 -3.20 10.24
CA GLN A 9 6.27 -2.81 8.83
C GLN A 9 6.18 -1.29 8.67
N ALA A 10 5.37 -0.61 9.50
CA ALA A 10 5.24 0.85 9.45
C ALA A 10 6.60 1.57 9.61
N ARG A 11 7.44 1.10 10.54
CA ARG A 11 8.78 1.68 10.76
C ARG A 11 9.69 1.56 9.54
N ARG A 12 9.68 0.43 8.84
CA ARG A 12 10.48 0.23 7.62
C ARG A 12 9.99 1.10 6.48
N VAL A 13 8.67 1.20 6.32
CA VAL A 13 8.04 2.04 5.29
C VAL A 13 8.33 3.51 5.56
N TRP A 14 8.31 3.96 6.82
CA TRP A 14 8.60 5.36 7.15
C TRP A 14 10.01 5.83 6.82
N SER A 15 10.96 4.92 6.61
CA SER A 15 12.33 5.24 6.17
C SER A 15 12.49 5.32 4.64
N MET A 16 11.49 4.91 3.86
CA MET A 16 11.57 4.91 2.39
C MET A 16 11.35 6.31 1.78
N PRO A 17 11.82 6.57 0.55
CA PRO A 17 11.39 7.72 -0.27
C PRO A 17 9.87 7.75 -0.45
N THR A 18 9.29 8.94 -0.68
CA THR A 18 7.83 9.13 -0.78
C THR A 18 7.17 8.24 -1.84
N GLY A 19 7.80 8.03 -3.00
CA GLY A 19 7.25 7.15 -4.05
C GLY A 19 7.14 5.70 -3.60
N GLU A 20 8.17 5.16 -2.95
CA GLU A 20 8.18 3.78 -2.43
C GLU A 20 7.19 3.59 -1.27
N LYS A 21 7.03 4.61 -0.42
CA LYS A 21 6.01 4.63 0.64
C LYS A 21 4.60 4.48 0.09
N LEU A 22 4.28 5.27 -0.93
CA LEU A 22 2.97 5.24 -1.59
C LEU A 22 2.76 3.90 -2.30
N ALA A 23 3.77 3.38 -3.00
CA ALA A 23 3.70 2.06 -3.64
C ALA A 23 3.46 0.94 -2.62
N ALA A 24 4.16 0.95 -1.48
CA ALA A 24 3.96 -0.01 -0.40
C ALA A 24 2.54 0.07 0.19
N ALA A 25 2.02 1.27 0.39
CA ALA A 25 0.65 1.47 0.88
C ALA A 25 -0.39 0.90 -0.11
N LEU A 26 -0.19 1.07 -1.42
CA LEU A 26 -1.06 0.51 -2.45
C LEU A 26 -1.01 -1.02 -2.50
N VAL A 27 0.19 -1.59 -2.54
CA VAL A 27 0.39 -3.06 -2.60
C VAL A 27 -0.16 -3.76 -1.37
N LEU A 28 0.01 -3.16 -0.18
CA LEU A 28 -0.48 -3.71 1.08
C LEU A 28 -1.95 -3.34 1.37
N ASN A 29 -2.60 -2.59 0.48
CA ASN A 29 -3.97 -2.10 0.65
C ASN A 29 -4.17 -1.36 2.00
N ARG A 30 -3.30 -0.39 2.29
CA ARG A 30 -3.29 0.42 3.53
C ARG A 30 -3.74 1.86 3.26
N PRO A 31 -5.05 2.12 3.13
CA PRO A 31 -5.57 3.48 2.94
C PRO A 31 -5.29 4.39 4.14
N ASP A 32 -5.14 3.82 5.34
CA ASP A 32 -4.78 4.55 6.55
C ASP A 32 -3.36 5.15 6.47
N TRP A 33 -2.42 4.47 5.79
CA TRP A 33 -1.08 5.03 5.56
C TRP A 33 -1.09 6.18 4.56
N LEU A 34 -1.95 6.12 3.54
CA LEU A 34 -2.15 7.25 2.62
C LEU A 34 -2.70 8.47 3.37
N ALA A 35 -3.67 8.25 4.25
CA ALA A 35 -4.23 9.30 5.10
C ALA A 35 -3.18 9.92 6.05
N GLU A 36 -2.33 9.09 6.66
CA GLU A 36 -1.23 9.56 7.53
C GLU A 36 -0.19 10.41 6.76
N MET A 37 0.03 10.09 5.48
CA MET A 37 0.90 10.86 4.59
C MET A 37 0.19 12.07 3.96
N ASN A 38 -1.10 12.28 4.25
CA ASN A 38 -1.96 13.30 3.65
C ASN A 38 -2.05 13.21 2.11
N TYR A 39 -2.18 11.99 1.59
CA TYR A 39 -2.41 11.72 0.17
C TYR A 39 -3.78 11.07 -0.05
N MET A 40 -4.48 11.53 -1.08
CA MET A 40 -5.61 10.80 -1.64
C MET A 40 -5.12 9.62 -2.50
N LEU A 41 -6.00 8.63 -2.70
CA LEU A 41 -5.70 7.47 -3.55
C LEU A 41 -5.31 7.89 -4.98
N ALA A 42 -6.03 8.84 -5.57
CA ALA A 42 -5.76 9.32 -6.92
C ALA A 42 -4.38 9.97 -7.03
N GLU A 43 -4.02 10.82 -6.07
CA GLU A 43 -2.71 11.48 -6.00
C GLU A 43 -1.59 10.47 -5.78
N ALA A 44 -1.83 9.44 -4.95
CA ALA A 44 -0.87 8.37 -4.74
C ALA A 44 -0.60 7.57 -6.02
N ILE A 45 -1.66 7.25 -6.78
CA ILE A 45 -1.57 6.55 -8.07
C ILE A 45 -0.78 7.39 -9.09
N GLU A 46 -1.11 8.68 -9.20
CA GLU A 46 -0.42 9.60 -10.10
C GLU A 46 1.06 9.73 -9.75
N ARG A 47 1.39 9.82 -8.45
CA ARG A 47 2.76 10.03 -7.96
C ARG A 47 3.65 8.79 -8.11
N VAL A 48 3.06 7.61 -7.93
CA VAL A 48 3.72 6.31 -8.05
C VAL A 48 3.98 5.97 -9.51
N GLY A 49 3.09 6.39 -10.41
CA GLY A 49 3.31 6.26 -11.84
C GLY A 49 3.07 4.83 -12.38
N PRO A 50 2.94 4.70 -13.72
CA PRO A 50 2.53 3.47 -14.38
C PRO A 50 3.52 2.30 -14.21
N GLU A 51 4.82 2.58 -14.03
CA GLU A 51 5.86 1.56 -13.82
C GLU A 51 5.62 0.71 -12.56
N TRP A 52 5.02 1.29 -11.53
CA TRP A 52 4.75 0.64 -10.26
C TRP A 52 3.33 0.07 -10.17
N LEU A 53 2.39 0.54 -11.00
CA LEU A 53 1.03 0.00 -11.06
C LEU A 53 0.99 -1.37 -11.76
N SER A 54 1.85 -1.58 -12.75
CA SER A 54 1.95 -2.83 -13.53
C SER A 54 2.11 -4.10 -12.66
N PRO A 55 2.99 -4.14 -11.63
CA PRO A 55 3.15 -5.31 -10.76
C PRO A 55 2.07 -5.48 -9.68
N ILE A 56 1.20 -4.48 -9.42
CA ILE A 56 0.22 -4.54 -8.32
C ILE A 56 -0.68 -5.79 -8.39
N PRO A 57 -1.24 -6.20 -9.55
CA PRO A 57 -2.07 -7.40 -9.62
C PRO A 57 -1.32 -8.68 -9.24
N GLU A 58 -0.03 -8.75 -9.53
CA GLU A 58 0.81 -9.90 -9.17
C GLU A 58 1.16 -9.89 -7.68
N ALA A 59 1.58 -8.75 -7.15
CA ALA A 59 1.86 -8.58 -5.72
C ALA A 59 0.60 -8.85 -4.86
N ALA A 60 -0.58 -8.41 -5.30
CA ALA A 60 -1.85 -8.68 -4.65
C ALA A 60 -2.19 -10.19 -4.57
N ARG A 61 -1.84 -10.96 -5.61
CA ARG A 61 -1.99 -12.43 -5.62
C ARG A 61 -1.06 -13.09 -4.61
N GLY A 62 0.19 -12.65 -4.53
CA GLY A 62 1.17 -13.15 -3.54
C GLY A 62 0.83 -12.77 -2.10
N ALA A 63 0.22 -11.59 -1.88
CA ALA A 63 -0.20 -11.12 -0.56
C ALA A 63 -1.46 -11.82 -0.01
N GLY A 64 -2.08 -12.72 -0.78
CA GLY A 64 -3.26 -13.45 -0.33
C GLY A 64 -4.48 -12.56 -0.09
N ILE A 65 -4.65 -11.50 -0.90
CA ILE A 65 -5.89 -10.70 -0.88
C ILE A 65 -7.05 -11.62 -1.26
N ARG A 66 -7.71 -12.19 -0.26
CA ARG A 66 -8.99 -12.87 -0.42
C ARG A 66 -9.96 -11.80 -0.90
N ARG A 67 -10.34 -11.84 -2.18
CA ARG A 67 -11.49 -11.08 -2.65
C ARG A 67 -12.62 -11.37 -1.67
N ALA A 68 -13.14 -10.31 -1.04
CA ALA A 68 -14.37 -10.41 -0.28
C ALA A 68 -15.37 -11.07 -1.23
N ARG A 69 -15.70 -12.35 -0.99
CA ARG A 69 -16.79 -12.99 -1.71
C ARG A 69 -18.01 -12.15 -1.37
N GLY A 70 -18.60 -11.54 -2.39
CA GLY A 70 -19.83 -10.78 -2.25
C GLY A 70 -20.84 -11.60 -1.46
N ARG A 71 -21.36 -10.99 -0.40
CA ARG A 71 -22.70 -11.31 0.08
C ARG A 71 -23.62 -10.22 -0.46
#